data_AF-A0A952UD50-F1
#
_entry.id   AF-A0A952UD50-F1
#
_cell.length_a   1.000
_cell.length_b   1.000
_cell.length_c   1.000
_cell.angle_alpha   90.00
_cell.angle_beta   90.00
_cell.angle_gamma   90.00
#
_symmetry.space_group_name_H-M   'P 1'
#
loop_
_entity.id
_entity.type
_entity.pdbx_description
1 polymer ?
#
loop_
_entity_poly.entity_id
_entity_poly.type
_entity_poly.pdbx_seq_one_letter_code
_entity_poly.pdbx_strand_id
1 'polypeptide(L)'
;MTLLRGAPQDRRAELRQELAPLIGERVVTLIEAVLAEPEGDAATADVTEAEALLLQWARSDGTLSQEASARFERTFSPRLRELLAEFITGTR
;
A
#
# COMPACT_ATOMS: atom_id res chain seq x y z
N MET A 1 -33.16 14.71 -1.18
CA MET A 1 -31.94 14.44 -0.41
C MET A 1 -31.01 13.61 -1.28
N THR A 2 -30.18 14.30 -2.06
CA THR A 2 -29.24 13.69 -3.02
C THR A 2 -28.23 12.86 -2.26
N LEU A 3 -28.17 11.57 -2.58
CA LEU A 3 -27.11 10.65 -2.14
C LEU A 3 -25.77 11.28 -2.55
N LEU A 4 -24.99 11.75 -1.57
CA LEU A 4 -23.59 12.09 -1.79
C LEU A 4 -22.91 10.77 -2.16
N ARG A 5 -22.73 10.59 -3.46
CA ARG A 5 -21.91 9.58 -4.10
C ARG A 5 -20.57 9.58 -3.37
N GLY A 6 -20.32 8.58 -2.52
CA GLY A 6 -19.01 8.38 -1.90
C GLY A 6 -17.96 8.41 -3.01
N ALA A 7 -17.09 9.39 -2.95
CA ALA A 7 -16.07 9.58 -3.97
C ALA A 7 -15.03 8.45 -3.83
N PRO A 8 -14.26 8.12 -4.88
CA PRO A 8 -13.09 7.23 -4.75
C PRO A 8 -12.11 7.70 -3.64
N GLN A 9 -12.15 8.99 -3.30
CA GLN A 9 -11.42 9.62 -2.19
C GLN A 9 -11.85 9.10 -0.81
N ASP A 10 -13.15 8.81 -0.60
CA ASP A 10 -13.66 8.25 0.66
C ASP A 10 -13.11 6.85 0.89
N ARG A 11 -13.12 5.99 -0.15
CA ARG A 11 -12.62 4.62 -0.04
C ARG A 11 -11.13 4.54 0.29
N ARG A 12 -10.34 5.45 -0.29
CA ARG A 12 -8.90 5.54 0.00
C ARG A 12 -8.65 5.94 1.46
N ALA A 13 -9.43 6.86 2.01
CA ALA A 13 -9.33 7.25 3.41
C ALA A 13 -9.70 6.09 4.35
N GLU A 14 -10.73 5.31 4.00
CA GLU A 14 -11.09 4.08 4.74
C GLU A 14 -9.97 3.05 4.69
N LEU A 15 -9.43 2.75 3.51
CA LEU A 15 -8.32 1.81 3.35
C LEU A 15 -7.09 2.26 4.14
N ARG A 16 -6.80 3.56 4.19
CA ARG A 16 -5.74 4.09 5.05
C ARG A 16 -6.00 3.79 6.53
N GLN A 17 -7.24 3.96 7.01
CA GLN A 17 -7.62 3.62 8.39
C GLN A 17 -7.53 2.12 8.67
N GLU A 18 -7.78 1.27 7.68
CA GLU A 18 -7.64 -0.19 7.79
C GLU A 18 -6.17 -0.65 7.73
N LEU A 19 -5.33 0.01 6.93
CA LEU A 19 -3.92 -0.32 6.74
C LEU A 19 -3.03 0.20 7.88
N ALA A 20 -3.30 1.40 8.39
CA ALA A 20 -2.55 2.02 9.49
C ALA A 20 -2.30 1.10 10.70
N PRO A 21 -3.28 0.36 11.24
CA PRO A 21 -3.05 -0.55 12.37
C PRO A 21 -2.25 -1.81 11.98
N LEU A 22 -2.15 -2.16 10.70
CA LEU A 22 -1.48 -3.38 10.23
C LEU A 22 0.00 -3.15 9.91
N ILE A 23 0.31 -2.01 9.29
CA ILE A 23 1.67 -1.70 8.80
C ILE A 23 2.23 -0.40 9.38
N GLY A 24 1.43 0.37 10.12
CA GLY A 24 1.81 1.66 10.67
C GLY A 24 1.53 2.83 9.72
N GLU A 25 1.16 3.97 10.32
CA GLU A 25 0.87 5.23 9.61
C GLU A 25 2.04 5.72 8.74
N ARG A 26 3.28 5.52 9.21
CA ARG A 26 4.49 5.87 8.48
C ARG A 26 4.55 5.12 7.16
N VAL A 27 4.32 3.81 7.18
CA VAL A 27 4.43 2.95 6.00
C VAL A 27 3.35 3.27 4.99
N VAL A 28 2.11 3.50 5.44
CA VAL A 28 1.03 3.94 4.55
C VAL A 28 1.40 5.25 3.86
N THR A 29 1.96 6.21 4.59
CA THR A 29 2.40 7.49 4.04
C THR A 29 3.52 7.33 3.01
N LEU A 30 4.48 6.43 3.26
CA LEU A 30 5.55 6.13 2.31
C LEU A 30 5.02 5.45 1.05
N ILE A 31 4.05 4.54 1.18
CA ILE A 31 3.37 3.92 0.03
C ILE A 31 2.65 4.99 -0.80
N GLU A 32 1.92 5.92 -0.17
CA GLU A 32 1.26 7.00 -0.88
C GLU A 32 2.25 7.93 -1.61
N ALA A 33 3.38 8.24 -0.99
CA ALA A 33 4.44 9.03 -1.61
C ALA A 33 5.02 8.29 -2.83
N VAL A 34 5.26 6.99 -2.72
CA VAL A 34 5.72 6.13 -3.83
C VAL A 34 4.69 6.09 -4.97
N LEU A 35 3.40 6.03 -4.65
CA LEU A 35 2.35 6.02 -5.68
C LEU A 35 2.20 7.39 -6.36
N ALA A 36 2.44 8.49 -5.64
CA ALA A 36 2.41 9.84 -6.20
C ALA A 36 3.67 10.14 -7.05
N GLU A 37 4.83 9.69 -6.60
CA GLU A 37 6.13 9.91 -7.24
C GLU A 37 6.94 8.60 -7.27
N PRO A 38 6.69 7.70 -8.24
CA PRO A 38 7.32 6.36 -8.28
C PRO A 38 8.83 6.40 -8.50
N GLU A 39 9.35 7.46 -9.12
CA GLU A 39 10.78 7.73 -9.31
C GLU A 39 11.40 8.47 -8.12
N GLY A 40 10.61 8.78 -7.09
CA GLY A 40 11.04 9.51 -5.91
C GLY A 40 11.93 8.70 -4.96
N ASP A 41 12.89 9.38 -4.36
CA ASP A 41 13.88 8.84 -3.41
C ASP A 41 13.27 8.50 -2.03
N ALA A 42 11.94 8.50 -1.89
CA ALA A 42 11.20 8.33 -0.63
C ALA A 42 11.55 7.04 0.16
N ALA A 43 12.27 6.10 -0.46
CA ALA A 43 12.73 4.85 0.16
C ALA A 43 14.21 4.83 0.57
N THR A 44 14.95 5.96 0.55
CA THR A 44 16.29 6.04 1.20
C THR A 44 16.22 6.24 2.70
N ALA A 45 15.01 6.31 3.26
CA ALA A 45 14.79 6.28 4.69
C ALA A 45 15.25 4.95 5.31
N ASP A 46 15.73 4.99 6.55
CA ASP A 46 15.97 3.82 7.39
C ASP A 46 14.65 3.05 7.54
N VAL A 47 14.46 2.04 6.68
CA VAL A 47 13.27 1.18 6.61
C VAL A 47 13.69 -0.25 6.93
N THR A 48 12.86 -0.92 7.69
CA THR A 48 13.03 -2.34 7.99
C THR A 48 12.85 -3.19 6.72
N GLU A 49 13.31 -4.44 6.74
CA GLU A 49 13.15 -5.37 5.61
C GLU A 49 11.67 -5.54 5.20
N ALA A 50 10.77 -5.57 6.18
CA ALA A 50 9.34 -5.67 5.97
C ALA A 50 8.77 -4.43 5.24
N GLU A 51 9.16 -3.24 5.67
CA GLU A 51 8.76 -1.98 5.04
C GLU A 51 9.33 -1.85 3.62
N ALA A 52 10.60 -2.23 3.43
CA ALA A 52 11.22 -2.27 2.11
C ALA A 52 10.45 -3.19 1.15
N LEU A 53 9.97 -4.34 1.63
CA LEU A 53 9.14 -5.26 0.84
C LEU A 53 7.79 -4.64 0.44
N LEU A 54 7.14 -3.91 1.35
CA LEU A 54 5.88 -3.20 1.08
C LEU A 54 6.05 -2.06 0.07
N LEU A 55 7.15 -1.31 0.17
CA LEU A 55 7.46 -0.22 -0.76
C LEU A 55 7.88 -0.75 -2.14
N GLN A 56 8.66 -1.84 -2.18
CA GLN A 56 8.96 -2.55 -3.42
C GLN A 56 7.67 -3.04 -4.09
N TRP A 57 6.77 -3.65 -3.32
CA TRP A 57 5.47 -4.09 -3.80
C TRP A 57 4.65 -2.93 -4.40
N ALA A 58 4.65 -1.78 -3.73
CA ALA A 58 3.92 -0.60 -4.22
C ALA A 58 4.51 -0.02 -5.51
N ARG A 59 5.84 0.05 -5.63
CA ARG A 59 6.52 0.46 -6.88
C ARG A 59 6.23 -0.45 -8.05
N SER A 60 6.10 -1.74 -7.78
CA SER A 60 5.77 -2.73 -8.80
C SER A 60 4.26 -2.78 -9.11
N ASP A 61 3.47 -1.81 -8.65
CA ASP A 61 2.02 -1.76 -8.91
C ASP A 61 1.32 -3.06 -8.44
N GLY A 62 1.81 -3.64 -7.35
CA GLY A 62 1.35 -4.92 -6.84
C GLY A 62 1.72 -6.16 -7.65
N THR A 63 2.48 -6.02 -8.73
CA THR A 63 3.04 -7.15 -9.47
C THR A 63 4.34 -7.65 -8.84
N LEU A 64 4.27 -8.76 -8.12
CA LEU A 64 5.45 -9.46 -7.60
C LEU A 64 5.74 -10.74 -8.38
N SER A 65 7.01 -11.15 -8.39
CA SER A 65 7.37 -12.52 -8.78
C SER A 65 6.72 -13.56 -7.85
N GLN A 66 6.65 -14.81 -8.29
CA GLN A 66 6.08 -15.89 -7.48
C GLN A 66 6.82 -16.08 -6.14
N GLU A 67 8.15 -15.97 -6.17
CA GLU A 67 8.99 -16.06 -4.96
C GLU A 67 8.75 -14.89 -4.01
N ALA A 68 8.70 -13.66 -4.53
CA ALA A 68 8.41 -12.47 -3.74
C ALA A 68 6.99 -12.50 -3.15
N SER A 69 6.00 -13.00 -3.91
CA SER A 69 4.64 -13.21 -3.40
C SER A 69 4.62 -14.23 -2.25
N ALA A 70 5.32 -15.36 -2.40
CA ALA A 70 5.40 -16.37 -1.34
C ALA A 70 6.11 -15.82 -0.08
N ARG A 71 7.14 -14.98 -0.24
CA ARG A 71 7.79 -14.30 0.88
C ARG A 71 6.87 -13.28 1.53
N PHE A 72 6.12 -12.52 0.72
CA PHE A 72 5.12 -11.57 1.19
C PHE A 72 4.07 -12.27 2.03
N GLU A 73 3.48 -13.37 1.55
CA GLU A 73 2.45 -14.13 2.28
C GLU A 73 2.96 -14.85 3.53
N ARG A 74 4.26 -15.11 3.62
CA ARG A 74 4.90 -15.62 4.84
C ARG A 74 5.13 -14.53 5.89
N THR A 75 5.37 -13.31 5.43
CA THR A 75 5.71 -12.15 6.30
C THR A 75 4.46 -11.40 6.73
N PHE A 76 3.47 -11.34 5.85
CA PHE A 76 2.27 -10.55 5.97
C PHE A 76 1.02 -11.41 5.77
N SER A 77 -0.09 -11.00 6.39
CA SER A 77 -1.35 -11.71 6.23
C SER A 77 -1.91 -11.55 4.80
N PRO A 78 -2.61 -12.56 4.27
CA PRO A 78 -3.29 -12.45 2.97
C PRO A 78 -4.32 -11.30 2.96
N ARG A 79 -4.94 -11.00 4.11
CA ARG A 79 -5.84 -9.84 4.24
C ARG A 79 -5.14 -8.51 3.97
N LEU A 80 -3.91 -8.33 4.46
CA LEU A 80 -3.16 -7.11 4.19
C LEU A 80 -2.89 -6.94 2.68
N ARG A 81 -2.56 -8.03 1.99
CA ARG A 81 -2.32 -8.04 0.54
C ARG A 81 -3.54 -7.54 -0.24
N GLU A 82 -4.74 -7.99 0.13
CA GLU A 82 -5.99 -7.55 -0.51
C GLU A 82 -6.21 -6.05 -0.34
N LEU A 83 -6.05 -5.55 0.89
CA LEU A 83 -6.22 -4.12 1.21
C LEU A 83 -5.24 -3.24 0.45
N LEU A 84 -3.98 -3.69 0.37
CA LEU A 84 -2.94 -3.00 -0.38
C LEU A 84 -3.23 -3.01 -1.89
N ALA A 85 -3.67 -4.13 -2.46
CA ALA A 85 -4.07 -4.22 -3.87
C ALA A 85 -5.19 -3.24 -4.22
N GLU A 86 -6.19 -3.15 -3.34
CA GLU A 86 -7.28 -2.19 -3.50
C GLU A 86 -6.78 -0.75 -3.38
N PHE A 87 -5.86 -0.49 -2.45
CA PHE A 87 -5.28 0.83 -2.22
C PHE A 87 -4.52 1.36 -3.45
N ILE A 88 -3.75 0.52 -4.14
CA ILE A 88 -3.03 0.89 -5.37
C ILE A 88 -3.98 1.04 -6.56
N THR A 89 -4.95 0.14 -6.68
CA THR A 89 -5.88 0.16 -7.81
C THR A 89 -6.78 1.40 -7.76
N GLY A 90 -7.13 1.86 -6.55
CA GLY A 90 -7.91 3.09 -6.33
C GLY A 90 -7.17 4.39 -6.62
N THR A 91 -5.88 4.35 -6.98
CA THR A 91 -5.07 5.52 -7.35
C THR A 91 -5.15 5.89 -8.85
N ARG A 92 -5.75 5.02 -9.69
CA ARG A 92 -5.85 5.21 -11.15
C ARG A 92 -7.12 5.93 -11.60
#